data_AF-A0A955VCE6-F1
#
_entry.id   AF-A0A955VCE6-F1
#
_cell.length_a   1.000
_cell.length_b   1.000
_cell.length_c   1.000
_cell.angle_alpha   90.00
_cell.angle_beta   90.00
_cell.angle_gamma   90.00
#
_symmetry.space_group_name_H-M   'P 1'
#
loop_
_entity.id
_entity.type
_entity.pdbx_description
1 polymer ?
#
loop_
_entity_poly.entity_id
_entity_poly.type
_entity_poly.pdbx_seq_one_letter_code
_entity_poly.pdbx_strand_id
1 'polypeptide(L)'
;MVKPLLTPEAQAKMVATLLERHGASLQDEHLTVAAKRLADNPVAVVEIASRDRTFVYTMEAAMARETYSMSMGDALDVCFDFLDWYLGEFGKSRRELLLPLDFQPHRFGDVEILAKGTLRNEFLDDAADAWLRGERPDVESEWKRMKGRGVKH
;
A
#
# COMPACT_ATOMS: atom_id res chain seq x y z
N MET A 1 -3.34 -11.40 23.72
CA MET A 1 -2.80 -11.20 22.35
C MET A 1 -3.95 -11.36 21.36
N VAL A 2 -4.19 -10.37 20.51
CA VAL A 2 -5.18 -10.47 19.43
C VAL A 2 -4.59 -11.37 18.34
N LYS A 3 -5.35 -12.38 17.88
CA LYS A 3 -4.91 -13.27 16.79
C LYS A 3 -4.75 -12.43 15.51
N PRO A 4 -3.65 -12.59 14.75
CA PRO A 4 -3.49 -11.88 13.48
C PRO A 4 -4.62 -12.28 12.51
N LEU A 5 -5.10 -11.31 11.73
CA LEU A 5 -6.18 -11.53 10.76
C LEU A 5 -5.73 -12.35 9.55
N LEU A 6 -4.44 -12.27 9.20
CA LEU A 6 -3.82 -13.11 8.18
C LEU A 6 -2.72 -13.97 8.79
N THR A 7 -2.65 -15.22 8.35
CA THR A 7 -1.50 -16.08 8.61
C THR A 7 -0.35 -15.70 7.66
N PRO A 8 0.91 -16.01 8.00
CA PRO A 8 2.04 -15.79 7.09
C PRO A 8 1.87 -16.49 5.73
N GLU A 9 1.28 -17.69 5.72
CA GLU A 9 0.98 -18.43 4.49
C GLU A 9 -0.05 -17.72 3.62
N ALA A 10 -1.13 -17.20 4.22
CA ALA A 10 -2.13 -16.42 3.50
C ALA A 10 -1.52 -15.13 2.93
N GLN A 11 -0.70 -14.42 3.70
CA GLN A 11 0.02 -13.24 3.23
C GLN A 11 0.91 -13.56 2.03
N ALA A 12 1.73 -14.61 2.11
CA ALA A 12 2.61 -15.02 1.02
C ALA A 12 1.83 -15.37 -0.26
N LYS A 13 0.71 -16.08 -0.13
CA LYS A 13 -0.17 -16.42 -1.26
C LYS A 13 -0.80 -15.18 -1.91
N MET A 14 -1.23 -14.22 -1.10
CA MET A 14 -1.81 -12.97 -1.61
C MET A 14 -0.76 -12.10 -2.30
N VAL A 15 0.44 -11.97 -1.73
CA VAL A 15 1.56 -11.28 -2.39
C VAL A 15 1.88 -11.93 -3.73
N ALA A 16 1.99 -13.27 -3.77
CA ALA A 16 2.25 -13.99 -5.02
C ALA A 16 1.16 -13.73 -6.07
N THR A 17 -0.12 -13.74 -5.67
CA THR A 17 -1.26 -13.49 -6.57
C THR A 17 -1.25 -12.07 -7.12
N LEU A 18 -0.99 -11.06 -6.26
CA LEU A 18 -0.92 -9.66 -6.68
C LEU A 18 0.30 -9.40 -7.58
N LEU A 19 1.44 -10.03 -7.29
CA LEU A 19 2.63 -9.95 -8.14
C LEU A 19 2.41 -10.62 -9.50
N GLU A 20 1.70 -11.75 -9.55
CA GLU A 20 1.34 -12.40 -10.82
C GLU A 20 0.47 -11.48 -11.69
N ARG A 21 -0.51 -10.78 -11.10
CA ARG A 21 -1.43 -9.91 -11.83
C ARG A 21 -0.83 -8.56 -12.21
N HIS A 22 -0.06 -7.95 -11.30
CA HIS A 22 0.35 -6.54 -11.40
C HIS A 22 1.86 -6.32 -11.45
N GLY A 23 2.68 -7.37 -11.28
CA GLY A 23 4.14 -7.27 -11.18
C GLY A 23 4.79 -6.56 -12.37
N ALA A 24 4.22 -6.68 -13.57
CA ALA A 24 4.70 -5.98 -14.77
C ALA A 24 4.57 -4.45 -14.70
N SER A 25 3.73 -3.92 -13.81
CA SER A 25 3.55 -2.48 -13.59
C SER A 25 4.49 -1.90 -12.52
N LEU A 26 5.23 -2.77 -11.81
CA LEU A 26 6.17 -2.36 -10.76
C LEU A 26 7.50 -1.90 -11.36
N GLN A 27 8.13 -0.90 -10.72
CA GLN A 27 9.38 -0.28 -11.16
C GLN A 27 10.54 -0.64 -10.21
N ASP A 28 10.90 -1.93 -10.16
CA ASP A 28 11.82 -2.51 -9.16
C ASP A 28 11.37 -2.27 -7.71
N GLU A 29 10.05 -2.31 -7.50
CA GLU A 29 9.44 -2.22 -6.19
C GLU A 29 9.12 -3.60 -5.65
N HIS A 30 8.98 -3.67 -4.33
CA HIS A 30 8.42 -4.83 -3.65
C HIS A 30 6.99 -4.52 -3.21
N LEU A 31 6.17 -5.56 -3.20
CA LEU A 31 4.79 -5.52 -2.74
C LEU A 31 4.68 -6.27 -1.43
N THR A 32 4.03 -5.67 -0.44
CA THR A 32 3.66 -6.34 0.81
C THR A 32 2.17 -6.24 1.05
N VAL A 33 1.65 -7.18 1.84
CA VAL A 33 0.24 -7.17 2.28
C VAL A 33 0.17 -7.37 3.78
N ALA A 34 -0.77 -6.68 4.41
CA ALA A 34 -1.09 -6.86 5.81
C ALA A 34 -2.60 -6.73 6.04
N ALA A 35 -3.05 -7.23 7.18
CA ALA A 35 -4.41 -7.02 7.65
C ALA A 35 -4.36 -6.61 9.11
N LYS A 36 -5.05 -5.52 9.44
CA LYS A 36 -5.20 -5.02 10.80
C LYS A 36 -6.67 -4.89 11.16
N ARG A 37 -6.95 -4.82 12.46
CA ARG A 37 -8.29 -4.61 12.97
C ARG A 37 -8.41 -3.16 13.45
N LEU A 38 -9.45 -2.47 12.99
CA LEU A 38 -9.83 -1.15 13.50
C LEU A 38 -11.21 -1.26 14.14
N ALA A 39 -11.25 -1.20 15.48
CA ALA A 39 -12.42 -1.56 16.27
C ALA A 39 -12.94 -2.96 15.86
N ASP A 40 -14.13 -3.04 15.29
CA ASP A 40 -14.73 -4.29 14.82
C ASP A 40 -14.62 -4.53 13.33
N ASN A 41 -13.91 -3.69 12.57
CA ASN A 41 -13.79 -3.82 11.12
C ASN A 41 -12.40 -4.31 10.69
N PRO A 42 -12.31 -5.16 9.64
CA PRO A 42 -11.04 -5.47 9.00
C PRO A 42 -10.55 -4.25 8.21
N VAL A 43 -9.23 -4.09 8.19
CA VAL A 43 -8.53 -3.18 7.28
C VAL A 43 -7.50 -3.99 6.53
N ALA A 44 -7.70 -4.11 5.22
CA ALA A 44 -6.70 -4.64 4.29
C ALA A 44 -5.68 -3.56 3.98
N VAL A 45 -4.41 -3.94 3.88
CA VAL A 45 -3.31 -3.04 3.57
C VAL A 45 -2.46 -3.67 2.47
N VAL A 46 -2.23 -2.91 1.40
CA VAL A 46 -1.27 -3.23 0.34
C VAL A 46 -0.25 -2.11 0.28
N GLU A 47 1.02 -2.45 0.25
CA GLU A 47 2.10 -1.48 0.12
C GLU A 47 2.97 -1.80 -1.08
N ILE A 48 3.30 -0.76 -1.85
CA ILE A 48 4.34 -0.82 -2.88
C ILE A 48 5.48 0.08 -2.44
N ALA A 49 6.69 -0.47 -2.36
CA ALA A 49 7.85 0.28 -1.93
C ALA A 49 9.05 0.06 -2.86
N SER A 50 9.67 1.15 -3.26
CA SER A 50 10.97 1.14 -3.95
C SER A 50 12.06 0.62 -3.03
N ARG A 51 13.04 -0.10 -3.58
CA ARG A 51 14.20 -0.58 -2.80
C ARG A 51 15.06 0.56 -2.24
N ASP A 52 15.09 1.71 -2.93
CA ASP A 52 15.85 2.89 -2.54
C ASP A 52 15.13 3.77 -1.51
N ARG A 53 13.93 3.36 -1.07
CA ARG A 53 13.09 4.04 -0.06
C ARG A 53 12.65 5.46 -0.45
N THR A 54 12.77 5.82 -1.73
CA THR A 54 12.34 7.14 -2.23
C THR A 54 10.87 7.19 -2.60
N PHE A 55 10.22 6.03 -2.68
CA PHE A 55 8.81 5.85 -2.95
C PHE A 55 8.27 4.72 -2.07
N VAL A 56 7.26 5.05 -1.27
CA VAL A 56 6.42 4.09 -0.55
C VAL A 56 4.97 4.53 -0.72
N TYR A 57 4.14 3.67 -1.29
CA TYR A 57 2.71 3.91 -1.44
C TYR A 57 1.93 2.83 -0.68
N THR A 58 1.33 3.25 0.43
CA THR A 58 0.48 2.39 1.27
C THR A 58 -0.98 2.65 0.94
N MET A 59 -1.70 1.62 0.55
CA MET A 59 -3.14 1.63 0.29
C MET A 59 -3.85 0.82 1.36
N GLU A 60 -4.85 1.42 1.98
CA GLU A 60 -5.67 0.79 3.02
C GLU A 60 -7.12 0.77 2.55
N ALA A 61 -7.80 -0.35 2.77
CA ALA A 61 -9.23 -0.50 2.51
C ALA A 61 -9.94 -1.09 3.72
N ALA A 62 -11.05 -0.50 4.10
CA ALA A 62 -11.87 -0.89 5.22
C ALA A 62 -13.35 -0.86 4.83
N MET A 63 -14.15 -1.69 5.47
CA MET A 63 -15.60 -1.68 5.28
C MET A 63 -16.33 -1.88 6.61
N ALA A 64 -17.52 -1.30 6.73
CA ALA A 64 -18.38 -1.49 7.88
C ALA A 64 -19.10 -2.85 7.79
N ARG A 65 -18.48 -3.91 8.30
CA ARG A 65 -18.99 -5.29 8.12
C ARG A 65 -20.40 -5.52 8.67
N GLU A 66 -20.77 -4.79 9.73
CA GLU A 66 -22.08 -4.90 10.37
C GLU A 66 -23.22 -4.44 9.46
N THR A 67 -22.98 -3.38 8.67
CA THR A 67 -23.94 -2.87 7.67
C THR A 67 -24.31 -3.94 6.65
N TYR A 68 -23.39 -4.86 6.36
CA TYR A 68 -23.55 -5.91 5.34
C TYR A 68 -23.71 -7.32 5.93
N SER A 69 -23.80 -7.44 7.26
CA SER A 69 -23.88 -8.74 7.97
C SER A 69 -22.78 -9.74 7.58
N MET A 70 -21.57 -9.24 7.29
CA MET A 70 -20.45 -10.07 6.84
C MET A 70 -19.58 -10.59 8.00
N SER A 71 -18.98 -11.76 7.79
CA SER A 71 -17.93 -12.25 8.69
C SER A 71 -16.67 -11.39 8.55
N MET A 72 -15.78 -11.48 9.54
CA MET A 72 -14.47 -10.79 9.50
C MET A 72 -13.62 -11.25 8.30
N GLY A 73 -13.72 -12.53 7.91
CA GLY A 73 -12.99 -13.08 6.78
C GLY A 73 -13.53 -12.54 5.46
N ASP A 74 -14.84 -12.66 5.24
CA ASP A 74 -15.47 -12.20 3.99
C ASP A 74 -15.27 -10.70 3.77
N ALA A 75 -15.41 -9.89 4.83
CA ALA A 75 -15.18 -8.46 4.74
C ALA A 75 -13.71 -8.13 4.44
N LEU A 76 -12.77 -8.93 4.91
CA LEU A 76 -11.35 -8.75 4.60
C LEU A 76 -11.07 -9.11 3.13
N ASP A 77 -11.64 -10.21 2.64
CA ASP A 77 -11.51 -10.64 1.25
C ASP A 77 -12.03 -9.57 0.28
N VAL A 78 -13.21 -9.00 0.57
CA VAL A 78 -13.78 -7.90 -0.23
C VAL A 78 -12.88 -6.65 -0.24
N CYS A 79 -12.28 -6.29 0.91
CA CYS A 79 -11.32 -5.18 0.96
C CYS A 79 -10.08 -5.45 0.10
N PHE A 80 -9.59 -6.69 0.05
CA PHE A 80 -8.47 -7.05 -0.80
C PHE A 80 -8.83 -7.12 -2.29
N ASP A 81 -10.03 -7.58 -2.63
CA ASP A 81 -10.53 -7.55 -4.01
C ASP A 81 -10.63 -6.10 -4.52
N PHE A 82 -11.07 -5.18 -3.67
CA PHE A 82 -11.06 -3.74 -3.99
C PHE A 82 -9.63 -3.23 -4.25
N LEU A 83 -8.68 -3.56 -3.38
CA LEU A 83 -7.28 -3.13 -3.54
C LEU A 83 -6.61 -3.76 -4.77
N ASP A 84 -6.93 -5.01 -5.10
CA ASP A 84 -6.48 -5.69 -6.31
C ASP A 84 -6.97 -4.98 -7.58
N TRP A 85 -8.28 -4.66 -7.63
CA TRP A 85 -8.85 -3.87 -8.72
C TRP A 85 -8.19 -2.49 -8.83
N TYR A 86 -8.07 -1.78 -7.70
CA TYR A 86 -7.47 -0.45 -7.65
C TYR A 86 -6.01 -0.47 -8.14
N LEU A 87 -5.24 -1.49 -7.76
CA LEU A 87 -3.86 -1.66 -8.21
C LEU A 87 -3.75 -1.86 -9.72
N GLY A 88 -4.70 -2.60 -10.29
CA GLY A 88 -4.82 -2.74 -11.74
C GLY A 88 -5.05 -1.41 -12.45
N GLU A 89 -5.93 -0.56 -11.92
CA GLU A 89 -6.17 0.79 -12.46
C GLU A 89 -4.96 1.71 -12.29
N PHE A 90 -4.31 1.66 -11.12
CA PHE A 90 -3.07 2.41 -10.85
C PHE A 90 -1.95 2.07 -11.83
N GLY A 91 -1.77 0.78 -12.16
CA GLY A 91 -0.80 0.32 -13.15
C GLY A 91 -1.15 0.80 -14.56
N LYS A 92 -2.42 0.67 -14.98
CA LYS A 92 -2.89 1.08 -16.32
C LYS A 92 -2.76 2.57 -16.57
N SER A 93 -3.00 3.40 -15.56
CA SER A 93 -2.92 4.86 -15.68
C SER A 93 -1.49 5.40 -15.64
N ARG A 94 -0.47 4.53 -15.78
CA ARG A 94 0.95 4.89 -15.59
C ARG A 94 1.19 5.60 -14.26
N ARG A 95 0.42 5.23 -13.23
CA ARG A 95 0.47 5.81 -11.88
C ARG A 95 0.02 7.27 -11.80
N GLU A 96 -0.53 7.81 -12.88
CA GLU A 96 -1.26 9.07 -12.88
C GLU A 96 -2.67 8.74 -12.37
N LEU A 97 -2.87 8.90 -11.06
CA LEU A 97 -4.04 8.40 -10.36
C LEU A 97 -5.36 8.97 -10.90
N LEU A 98 -6.33 8.08 -11.19
CA LEU A 98 -7.71 8.42 -11.56
C LEU A 98 -8.65 8.56 -10.35
N LEU A 99 -8.31 7.95 -9.20
CA LEU A 99 -9.13 7.92 -7.99
C LEU A 99 -8.30 8.33 -6.77
N PRO A 100 -8.62 9.46 -6.12
CA PRO A 100 -8.01 9.79 -4.85
C PRO A 100 -8.53 8.82 -3.78
N LEU A 101 -7.63 8.10 -3.12
CA LEU A 101 -7.96 7.36 -1.91
C LEU A 101 -7.81 8.29 -0.71
N ASP A 102 -8.90 8.98 -0.35
CA ASP A 102 -8.95 10.05 0.65
C ASP A 102 -9.98 9.80 1.76
N PHE A 103 -10.29 8.53 2.03
CA PHE A 103 -11.35 8.05 2.94
C PHE A 103 -12.78 8.36 2.50
N GLN A 104 -13.01 8.77 1.25
CA GLN A 104 -14.36 8.81 0.72
C GLN A 104 -14.92 7.37 0.55
N PRO A 105 -16.24 7.18 0.73
CA PRO A 105 -16.89 5.91 0.40
C PRO A 105 -16.82 5.64 -1.11
N HIS A 106 -16.24 4.51 -1.48
CA HIS A 106 -16.22 4.00 -2.84
C HIS A 106 -17.21 2.83 -2.96
N ARG A 107 -18.14 2.93 -3.89
CA ARG A 107 -19.03 1.81 -4.20
C ARG A 107 -18.27 0.71 -4.93
N PHE A 108 -18.29 -0.49 -4.38
CA PHE A 108 -17.65 -1.68 -4.96
C PHE A 108 -18.65 -2.84 -4.94
N GLY A 109 -19.25 -3.13 -6.09
CA GLY A 109 -20.42 -4.02 -6.15
C GLY A 109 -21.59 -3.48 -5.33
N ASP A 110 -22.01 -4.27 -4.34
CA ASP A 110 -23.14 -3.97 -3.44
C ASP A 110 -22.71 -3.42 -2.07
N VAL A 111 -21.41 -3.13 -1.90
CA VAL A 111 -20.87 -2.59 -0.66
C VAL A 111 -20.17 -1.25 -0.85
N GLU A 112 -19.96 -0.56 0.26
CA GLU A 112 -19.14 0.65 0.34
C GLU A 112 -17.81 0.34 1.04
N ILE A 113 -16.72 0.74 0.39
CA ILE A 113 -15.35 0.63 0.88
C ILE A 113 -14.83 2.02 1.20
N LEU A 114 -14.32 2.21 2.41
CA LEU A 114 -13.52 3.37 2.78
C LEU A 114 -12.07 3.04 2.48
N ALA A 115 -11.42 3.83 1.64
CA ALA A 115 -10.05 3.56 1.26
C ALA A 115 -9.16 4.81 1.37
N LYS A 116 -7.89 4.59 1.71
CA LYS A 116 -6.90 5.63 1.91
C LYS A 116 -5.59 5.26 1.24
N GLY A 117 -5.02 6.20 0.51
CA GLY A 117 -3.68 6.11 -0.07
C GLY A 117 -2.76 7.06 0.66
N THR A 118 -1.58 6.59 1.05
CA THR A 118 -0.54 7.42 1.66
C THR A 118 0.74 7.25 0.87
N LEU A 119 1.20 8.33 0.24
CA LEU A 119 2.49 8.37 -0.45
C LEU A 119 3.54 8.97 0.48
N ARG A 120 4.67 8.30 0.61
CA ARG A 120 5.81 8.73 1.45
C ARG A 120 7.13 8.58 0.71
N ASN A 121 8.11 9.33 1.18
CA ASN A 121 9.51 9.18 0.80
C ASN A 121 10.30 9.03 2.09
N GLU A 122 10.52 7.77 2.50
CA GLU A 122 11.15 7.49 3.79
C GLU A 122 12.60 8.00 3.86
N PHE A 123 13.30 8.06 2.74
CA PHE A 123 14.63 8.67 2.69
C PHE A 123 14.58 10.15 3.10
N LEU A 124 13.58 10.89 2.63
CA LEU A 124 13.39 12.29 3.03
C LEU A 124 12.83 12.42 4.45
N ASP A 125 11.97 11.50 4.88
CA ASP A 125 11.47 11.46 6.27
C ASP A 125 12.65 11.28 7.25
N ASP A 126 13.55 10.33 6.99
CA ASP A 126 14.75 10.08 7.81
C ASP A 126 15.68 11.32 7.84
N ALA A 127 15.85 11.98 6.69
CA ALA A 127 16.65 13.20 6.60
C ALA A 127 16.03 14.37 7.37
N ALA A 128 14.71 14.51 7.34
CA ALA A 128 13.98 15.51 8.12
C ALA A 128 14.13 15.24 9.63
N ASP A 129 13.98 13.99 10.06
CA ASP A 129 14.18 13.58 11.44
C ASP A 129 15.61 13.83 11.93
N ALA A 130 16.61 13.54 11.10
CA ALA A 130 18.02 13.86 11.37
C ALA A 130 18.21 15.37 11.55
N TRP A 131 17.63 16.17 10.66
CA TRP A 131 17.69 17.63 10.77
C TRP A 131 17.06 18.15 12.07
N LEU A 132 15.92 17.59 12.49
CA LEU A 132 15.25 17.91 13.76
C LEU A 132 16.10 17.53 14.98
N ARG A 133 16.94 16.49 14.89
CA ARG A 133 17.93 16.12 15.92
C ARG A 133 19.17 17.02 15.92
N GLY A 134 19.25 17.99 15.02
CA GLY A 134 20.40 18.89 14.87
C GLY A 134 21.49 18.38 13.93
N GLU A 135 21.28 17.22 13.31
CA GLU A 135 22.17 16.71 12.26
C GLU A 135 22.00 17.57 10.99
N ARG A 136 22.97 17.53 10.08
CA ARG A 136 22.92 18.23 8.78
C ARG A 136 23.22 17.22 7.67
N PRO A 137 22.27 16.33 7.36
CA PRO A 137 22.48 15.32 6.33
C PRO A 137 22.68 15.96 4.96
N ASP A 138 23.62 15.45 4.17
CA ASP A 138 23.83 15.86 2.77
C ASP A 138 22.85 15.13 1.84
N VAL A 139 21.59 15.55 1.92
CA VAL A 139 20.48 14.94 1.17
C VAL A 139 20.74 14.99 -0.33
N GLU A 140 21.35 16.06 -0.84
CA GLU A 140 21.55 16.27 -2.27
C GLU A 140 22.54 15.27 -2.87
N SER A 141 23.71 15.10 -2.25
CA SER A 141 24.71 14.14 -2.71
C SER A 141 24.21 12.70 -2.59
N GLU A 142 23.49 12.38 -1.52
CA GLU A 142 22.93 11.05 -1.33
C GLU A 142 21.84 10.72 -2.34
N TRP A 143 20.94 11.68 -2.61
CA TRP A 143 19.92 11.55 -3.64
C TRP A 143 20.54 11.34 -5.02
N LYS A 144 21.56 12.14 -5.38
CA LYS A 144 22.32 11.99 -6.63
C LYS A 144 22.98 10.61 -6.73
N ARG A 145 23.56 10.10 -5.64
CA ARG A 145 24.17 8.76 -5.59
C ARG A 145 23.12 7.65 -5.78
N MET A 146 21.93 7.79 -5.20
CA MET A 146 20.84 6.82 -5.36
C MET A 146 20.32 6.81 -6.80
N LYS A 147 19.97 7.98 -7.36
CA LYS A 147 19.42 8.08 -8.72
C LYS A 147 20.47 7.88 -9.81
N GLY A 148 21.73 8.22 -9.56
CA GLY A 148 22.85 8.03 -10.49
C GLY A 148 23.28 6.57 -10.68
N ARG A 149 22.91 5.67 -9.76
CA ARG A 149 23.14 4.22 -9.90
C ARG A 149 22.15 3.52 -10.84
N GLY A 150 21.07 4.19 -11.25
CA GLY A 150 20.01 3.63 -12.11
C GLY A 150 20.25 3.74 -13.62
N VAL A 151 21.34 4.37 -14.07
CA VAL A 151 21.67 4.46 -15.51
C VAL A 151 22.75 3.43 -15.86
N LYS A 152 22.34 2.19 -16.07
CA LYS A 152 23.03 1.28 -16.98
C LYS A 152 22.00 0.82 -18.01
N HIS A 153 22.16 1.34 -19.22
CA HIS A 153 21.44 0.92 -20.42
C HIS A 153 21.68 -0.56 -20.72
#